data_AF-A0A7W8LEK3-F1
#
_entry.id   AF-A0A7W8LEK3-F1
#
_cell.length_a   1.000
_cell.length_b   1.000
_cell.length_c   1.000
_cell.angle_alpha   90.00
_cell.angle_beta   90.00
_cell.angle_gamma   90.00
#
_symmetry.space_group_name_H-M   'P 1'
#
loop_
_entity.id
_entity.type
_entity.pdbx_description
1 polymer ?
#
loop_
_entity_poly.entity_id
_entity_poly.type
_entity_poly.pdbx_seq_one_letter_code
_entity_poly.pdbx_strand_id
1 'polypeptide(L)'
;MTRTGTITMSMQELDRLKVIEAVAEGRLMTWRAAERLGLSRRQIERMVIRYRDDGAAGLVSRRRGASSNHQLSQSLLDRVLGLIHERYADFGPTLACEKLRECHGLVLSKETVRHLMTDAGLWVPRKQRPPKVYQPRARRACYGEPVQIDGSDHRWFEDRAPACTLLVFIDDATGRLMTLHFTSTESTFRYYEGQPA
;
A
#
# COMPACT_ATOMS: atom_id res chain seq x y z
N MET A 1 -32.41 6.02 -39.39
CA MET A 1 -32.89 6.27 -38.02
C MET A 1 -31.70 6.30 -37.08
N THR A 2 -31.14 7.49 -36.84
CA THR A 2 -30.05 7.67 -35.86
C THR A 2 -30.65 7.50 -34.47
N ARG A 3 -30.34 6.39 -33.79
CA ARG A 3 -30.68 6.22 -32.37
C ARG A 3 -30.00 7.34 -31.60
N THR A 4 -30.79 8.21 -30.99
CA THR A 4 -30.34 9.24 -30.04
C THR A 4 -29.84 8.54 -28.77
N GLY A 5 -28.63 8.00 -28.83
CA GLY A 5 -27.94 7.38 -27.70
C GLY A 5 -26.84 8.29 -27.16
N THR A 6 -26.62 8.28 -25.85
CA THR A 6 -25.52 9.01 -25.21
C THR A 6 -24.22 8.21 -25.38
N ILE A 7 -23.15 8.86 -25.86
CA ILE A 7 -21.82 8.23 -25.97
C ILE A 7 -20.93 8.75 -24.84
N THR A 8 -20.36 7.85 -24.05
CA THR A 8 -19.39 8.19 -23.01
C THR A 8 -17.97 8.06 -23.56
N MET A 9 -17.21 9.15 -23.56
CA MET A 9 -15.85 9.22 -24.08
C MET A 9 -14.89 9.77 -23.01
N SER A 10 -13.62 9.37 -23.06
CA SER A 10 -12.58 10.11 -22.32
C SER A 10 -12.27 11.42 -23.04
N MET A 11 -11.65 12.39 -22.34
CA MET A 11 -11.20 13.63 -22.97
C MET A 11 -10.24 13.37 -24.15
N GLN A 12 -9.37 12.37 -24.02
CA GLN A 12 -8.47 11.98 -25.11
C GLN A 12 -9.22 11.42 -26.33
N GLU A 13 -10.31 10.68 -26.13
CA GLU A 13 -11.15 10.19 -27.23
C GLU A 13 -11.94 11.33 -27.88
N LEU A 14 -12.39 12.31 -27.09
CA LEU A 14 -13.07 13.51 -27.59
C LEU A 14 -12.12 14.41 -28.41
N ASP A 15 -10.87 14.56 -27.99
CA ASP A 15 -9.86 15.29 -28.77
C ASP A 15 -9.55 14.59 -30.09
N ARG A 16 -9.49 13.26 -30.08
CA ARG A 16 -9.33 12.46 -31.31
C ARG A 16 -10.51 12.62 -32.25
N LEU A 17 -11.73 12.70 -31.74
CA LEU A 17 -12.94 12.86 -32.55
C LEU A 17 -12.81 14.03 -33.53
N LYS A 18 -12.47 15.23 -33.02
CA LYS A 18 -12.32 16.44 -33.84
C LYS A 18 -11.27 16.29 -34.94
N VAL A 19 -10.15 15.65 -34.62
CA VAL A 19 -9.04 15.46 -35.57
C VAL A 19 -9.40 14.44 -36.62
N ILE A 20 -10.02 13.32 -36.24
CA ILE A 20 -10.40 12.24 -37.15
C ILE A 20 -11.56 12.66 -38.05
N GLU A 21 -12.53 13.41 -37.54
CA GLU A 21 -13.61 14.03 -38.32
C GLU A 21 -13.05 14.91 -39.44
N ALA A 22 -12.10 15.81 -39.11
CA ALA A 22 -11.45 16.66 -40.11
C ALA A 22 -10.68 15.86 -41.18
N VAL A 23 -10.09 14.71 -40.83
CA VAL A 23 -9.45 13.82 -41.80
C VAL A 23 -10.49 13.10 -42.66
N ALA A 24 -11.56 12.61 -42.05
CA ALA A 24 -12.62 11.87 -42.74
C ALA A 24 -13.31 12.73 -43.82
N GLU A 25 -13.46 14.03 -43.55
CA GLU A 25 -14.00 15.05 -44.45
C GLU A 25 -12.97 15.66 -45.42
N GLY A 26 -11.70 15.24 -45.37
CA GLY A 26 -10.64 15.74 -46.26
C GLY A 26 -10.11 17.14 -45.93
N ARG A 27 -10.50 17.70 -44.77
CA ARG A 27 -10.02 19.01 -44.26
C ARG A 27 -8.63 18.93 -43.62
N LEU A 28 -8.16 17.72 -43.29
CA LEU A 28 -6.85 17.49 -42.67
C LEU A 28 -6.17 16.26 -43.27
N MET A 29 -4.89 16.38 -43.62
CA MET A 29 -4.11 15.25 -44.12
C MET A 29 -3.78 14.24 -43.01
N THR A 30 -3.81 12.95 -43.35
CA THR A 30 -3.58 11.83 -42.41
C THR A 30 -2.24 11.91 -41.68
N TRP A 31 -1.17 12.33 -42.37
CA TRP A 31 0.16 12.49 -41.77
C TRP A 31 0.20 13.61 -40.71
N ARG A 32 -0.51 14.72 -40.95
CA ARG A 32 -0.57 15.85 -40.02
C ARG A 32 -1.42 15.53 -38.80
N ALA A 33 -2.48 14.74 -38.98
CA ALA A 33 -3.25 14.18 -37.87
C ALA A 33 -2.43 13.20 -37.03
N ALA A 34 -1.59 12.38 -37.67
CA ALA A 34 -0.68 11.45 -37.00
C ALA A 34 0.31 12.18 -36.09
N GLU A 35 0.96 13.24 -36.59
CA GLU A 35 1.84 14.10 -35.78
C GLU A 35 1.11 14.74 -34.62
N ARG A 36 -0.06 15.37 -34.87
CA ARG A 36 -0.84 16.06 -33.83
C ARG A 36 -1.27 15.15 -32.69
N LEU A 37 -1.59 13.89 -32.99
CA LEU A 37 -2.05 12.92 -31.99
C LEU A 37 -0.93 12.03 -31.44
N GLY A 38 0.30 12.15 -31.95
CA GLY A 38 1.40 11.26 -31.59
C GLY A 38 1.13 9.79 -31.92
N LEU A 39 0.43 9.53 -33.02
CA LEU A 39 0.03 8.19 -33.45
C LEU A 39 0.63 7.86 -34.82
N SER A 40 0.70 6.58 -35.15
CA SER A 40 1.11 6.17 -36.51
C SER A 40 0.02 6.45 -37.54
N ARG A 41 0.41 6.72 -38.79
CA ARG A 41 -0.54 6.90 -39.92
C ARG A 41 -1.54 5.75 -40.04
N ARG A 42 -1.09 4.51 -39.86
CA ARG A 42 -1.95 3.30 -39.87
C ARG A 42 -2.98 3.28 -38.74
N GLN A 43 -2.69 3.88 -37.58
CA GLN A 43 -3.68 4.03 -36.51
C GLN A 43 -4.72 5.09 -36.87
N ILE A 44 -4.30 6.21 -37.45
CA ILE A 44 -5.21 7.25 -37.95
C ILE A 44 -6.14 6.69 -39.01
N GLU A 45 -5.62 6.01 -40.04
CA GLU A 45 -6.43 5.40 -41.09
C GLU A 45 -7.47 4.41 -40.54
N ARG A 46 -7.07 3.55 -39.59
CA ARG A 46 -8.00 2.64 -38.89
C ARG A 46 -9.07 3.38 -38.06
N MET A 47 -8.73 4.54 -37.50
CA MET A 47 -9.70 5.37 -36.79
C MET A 47 -10.68 6.05 -37.76
N VAL A 48 -10.19 6.53 -38.91
CA VAL A 48 -11.03 7.14 -39.96
C VAL A 48 -12.01 6.12 -40.53
N ILE A 49 -11.57 4.89 -40.82
CA ILE A 49 -12.46 3.82 -41.28
C ILE A 49 -13.56 3.56 -40.25
N ARG A 50 -13.20 3.34 -38.98
CA ARG A 50 -14.19 3.14 -37.91
C ARG A 50 -15.12 4.33 -37.72
N TYR A 51 -14.62 5.55 -37.87
CA TYR A 51 -15.45 6.75 -37.80
C TYR A 51 -16.47 6.82 -38.94
N ARG A 52 -16.10 6.38 -40.16
CA ARG A 52 -17.04 6.31 -41.29
C ARG A 52 -18.12 5.25 -41.10
N ASP A 53 -17.75 4.11 -40.51
CA ASP A 53 -18.69 2.99 -40.29
C ASP A 53 -19.63 3.25 -39.09
N ASP A 54 -19.06 3.71 -37.96
CA ASP A 54 -19.74 3.75 -36.66
C ASP A 54 -19.91 5.19 -36.10
N GLY A 55 -19.49 6.22 -36.83
CA GLY A 55 -19.48 7.61 -36.36
C GLY A 55 -18.58 7.83 -35.14
N ALA A 56 -18.98 8.74 -34.25
CA ALA A 56 -18.25 9.03 -33.02
C ALA A 56 -18.07 7.80 -32.11
N ALA A 57 -19.02 6.85 -32.14
CA ALA A 57 -18.94 5.62 -31.35
C ALA A 57 -17.76 4.73 -31.77
N GLY A 58 -17.37 4.76 -33.05
CA GLY A 58 -16.23 3.99 -33.57
C GLY A 58 -14.88 4.37 -32.98
N LEU A 59 -14.77 5.57 -32.37
CA LEU A 59 -13.56 6.09 -31.75
C LEU A 59 -13.45 5.76 -30.25
N VAL A 60 -14.53 5.30 -29.64
CA VAL A 60 -14.52 4.80 -28.27
C VAL A 60 -13.66 3.54 -28.19
N SER A 61 -12.86 3.41 -27.15
CA SER A 61 -12.10 2.19 -26.89
C SER A 61 -13.04 0.99 -26.80
N ARG A 62 -12.82 -0.02 -27.64
CA ARG A 62 -13.56 -1.30 -27.57
C ARG A 62 -13.26 -2.11 -26.30
N ARG A 63 -12.24 -1.72 -25.54
CA ARG A 63 -11.94 -2.28 -24.21
C ARG A 63 -12.72 -1.57 -23.10
N ARG A 64 -13.41 -0.47 -23.39
CA ARG A 64 -14.21 0.26 -22.39
C ARG A 64 -15.35 -0.65 -21.94
N GLY A 65 -15.40 -0.93 -20.64
CA GLY A 65 -16.36 -1.86 -20.04
C GLY A 65 -15.98 -3.34 -20.18
N ALA A 66 -14.89 -3.68 -20.86
CA ALA A 66 -14.39 -5.05 -20.93
C ALA A 66 -13.45 -5.33 -19.75
N SER A 67 -13.60 -6.51 -19.13
CA SER A 67 -12.63 -7.04 -18.18
C SER A 67 -11.27 -7.23 -18.85
N SER A 68 -10.18 -7.02 -18.10
CA SER A 68 -8.84 -7.29 -18.63
C SER A 68 -8.69 -8.78 -18.94
N ASN A 69 -8.01 -9.13 -20.03
CA ASN A 69 -7.68 -10.53 -20.33
C ASN A 69 -6.80 -11.19 -19.24
N HIS A 70 -6.15 -10.38 -18.39
CA HIS A 70 -5.36 -10.84 -17.24
C HIS A 70 -6.12 -10.76 -15.92
N GLN A 71 -7.41 -10.40 -15.95
CA GLN A 71 -8.22 -10.33 -14.74
C GLN A 71 -8.46 -11.75 -14.22
N LEU A 72 -8.15 -11.98 -12.95
CA LEU A 72 -8.46 -13.23 -12.28
C LEU A 72 -9.97 -13.45 -12.30
N SER A 73 -10.41 -14.71 -12.46
CA SER A 73 -11.83 -15.02 -12.45
C SER A 73 -12.43 -14.63 -11.10
N GLN A 74 -13.63 -14.04 -11.12
CA GLN A 74 -14.29 -13.62 -9.89
C GLN A 74 -14.46 -14.78 -8.90
N SER A 75 -14.77 -15.98 -9.42
CA SER A 75 -14.84 -17.22 -8.64
C SER A 75 -13.55 -17.57 -7.88
N LEU A 76 -12.39 -17.26 -8.45
CA LEU A 76 -11.10 -17.48 -7.79
C LEU A 76 -10.88 -16.46 -6.68
N LEU A 77 -11.24 -15.20 -6.93
CA LEU A 77 -11.14 -14.13 -5.93
C LEU A 77 -12.03 -14.41 -4.72
N ASP A 78 -13.28 -14.82 -4.97
CA ASP A 78 -14.24 -15.15 -3.91
C ASP A 78 -13.75 -16.35 -3.08
N ARG A 79 -13.21 -17.38 -3.74
CA ARG A 79 -12.59 -18.54 -3.06
C ARG A 79 -11.41 -18.13 -2.19
N VAL A 80 -10.53 -17.27 -2.69
CA VAL A 80 -9.36 -16.78 -1.96
C VAL A 80 -9.79 -15.97 -0.74
N LEU A 81 -10.73 -15.04 -0.91
CA LEU A 81 -11.24 -14.22 0.19
C LEU A 81 -11.95 -15.06 1.25
N GLY A 82 -12.76 -16.06 0.83
CA GLY A 82 -13.39 -17.00 1.75
C GLY A 82 -12.36 -17.76 2.59
N LEU A 83 -11.31 -18.29 1.96
CA LEU A 83 -10.23 -18.98 2.67
C LEU A 83 -9.47 -18.07 3.65
N ILE A 84 -9.16 -16.83 3.25
CA ILE A 84 -8.50 -15.87 4.13
C ILE A 84 -9.41 -15.57 5.33
N HIS A 85 -10.69 -15.30 5.09
CA HIS A 85 -11.66 -14.98 6.14
C HIS A 85 -11.87 -16.14 7.12
N GLU A 86 -11.96 -17.38 6.63
CA GLU A 86 -12.24 -18.56 7.45
C GLU A 86 -11.02 -19.07 8.23
N ARG A 87 -9.81 -18.99 7.65
CA ARG A 87 -8.64 -19.71 8.17
C ARG A 87 -7.44 -18.81 8.51
N TYR A 88 -7.41 -17.58 8.01
CA TYR A 88 -6.23 -16.70 8.09
C TYR A 88 -6.60 -15.25 8.40
N ALA A 89 -7.68 -15.03 9.17
CA ALA A 89 -8.21 -13.69 9.44
C ALA A 89 -7.24 -12.78 10.22
N ASP A 90 -6.35 -13.39 11.01
CA ASP A 90 -5.31 -12.72 11.81
C ASP A 90 -3.97 -12.56 11.06
N PHE A 91 -3.87 -13.06 9.83
CA PHE A 91 -2.61 -13.07 9.10
C PHE A 91 -2.40 -11.77 8.32
N GLY A 92 -1.15 -11.35 8.22
CA GLY A 92 -0.76 -10.29 7.28
C GLY A 92 -0.75 -10.81 5.82
N PRO A 93 -0.81 -9.91 4.82
CA PRO A 93 -0.85 -10.29 3.40
C PRO A 93 0.29 -11.21 2.94
N THR A 94 1.49 -11.07 3.53
CA THR A 94 2.63 -11.95 3.22
C THR A 94 2.34 -13.38 3.67
N LEU A 95 1.98 -13.57 4.95
CA LEU A 95 1.77 -14.89 5.52
C LEU A 95 0.52 -15.56 4.95
N ALA A 96 -0.54 -14.79 4.70
CA ALA A 96 -1.73 -15.28 4.00
C ALA A 96 -1.37 -15.79 2.60
N CYS A 97 -0.53 -15.05 1.85
CA CYS A 97 -0.05 -15.48 0.53
C CYS A 97 0.77 -16.78 0.59
N GLU A 98 1.62 -16.94 1.60
CA GLU A 98 2.40 -18.17 1.82
C GLU A 98 1.48 -19.35 2.09
N LYS A 99 0.48 -19.20 2.98
CA LYS A 99 -0.46 -20.30 3.30
C LYS A 99 -1.44 -20.62 2.18
N LEU A 100 -1.86 -19.64 1.40
CA LEU A 100 -2.63 -19.87 0.18
C LEU A 100 -1.86 -20.75 -0.81
N ARG A 101 -0.54 -20.55 -0.92
CA ARG A 101 0.32 -21.38 -1.76
C ARG A 101 0.53 -22.77 -1.16
N GLU A 102 0.97 -22.85 0.09
CA GLU A 102 1.36 -24.10 0.75
C GLU A 102 0.19 -25.05 0.98
N CYS A 103 -0.94 -24.53 1.48
CA CYS A 103 -2.06 -25.37 1.92
C CYS A 103 -3.15 -25.52 0.86
N HIS A 104 -3.27 -24.58 -0.09
CA HIS A 104 -4.39 -24.54 -1.04
C HIS A 104 -3.95 -24.56 -2.51
N GLY A 105 -2.64 -24.54 -2.79
CA GLY A 105 -2.10 -24.54 -4.15
C GLY A 105 -2.42 -23.27 -4.95
N LEU A 106 -2.84 -22.20 -4.27
CA LEU A 106 -3.25 -20.94 -4.90
C LEU A 106 -2.04 -20.02 -5.05
N VAL A 107 -1.48 -19.96 -6.26
CA VAL A 107 -0.31 -19.13 -6.57
C VAL A 107 -0.78 -17.74 -7.00
N LEU A 108 -0.80 -16.83 -6.03
CA LEU A 108 -1.05 -15.41 -6.25
C LEU A 108 0.19 -14.58 -5.92
N SER A 109 0.25 -13.36 -6.46
CA SER A 109 1.24 -12.40 -6.01
C SER A 109 0.84 -11.85 -4.63
N LYS A 110 1.84 -11.55 -3.79
CA LYS A 110 1.62 -10.88 -2.50
C LYS A 110 0.80 -9.59 -2.66
N GLU A 111 1.05 -8.81 -3.71
CA GLU A 111 0.34 -7.55 -3.95
C GLU A 111 -1.14 -7.77 -4.29
N THR A 112 -1.46 -8.84 -5.04
CA THR A 112 -2.85 -9.23 -5.30
C THR A 112 -3.57 -9.58 -3.99
N VAL A 113 -2.94 -10.40 -3.13
CA VAL A 113 -3.51 -10.77 -1.82
C VAL A 113 -3.68 -9.52 -0.94
N ARG A 114 -2.70 -8.61 -0.92
CA ARG A 114 -2.78 -7.35 -0.19
C ARG A 114 -3.96 -6.49 -0.65
N HIS A 115 -4.16 -6.34 -1.97
CA HIS A 115 -5.28 -5.58 -2.51
C HIS A 115 -6.61 -6.21 -2.11
N LEU A 116 -6.78 -7.52 -2.31
CA LEU A 116 -7.99 -8.24 -1.92
C LEU A 116 -8.31 -8.08 -0.44
N MET A 117 -7.33 -8.24 0.44
CA MET A 117 -7.53 -8.06 1.88
C MET A 117 -7.84 -6.61 2.27
N THR A 118 -7.29 -5.63 1.56
CA THR A 118 -7.57 -4.21 1.81
C THR A 118 -8.99 -3.87 1.38
N ASP A 119 -9.39 -4.31 0.18
CA ASP A 119 -10.71 -4.05 -0.39
C ASP A 119 -11.81 -4.76 0.41
N ALA A 120 -11.51 -5.95 0.96
CA ALA A 120 -12.40 -6.70 1.86
C ALA A 120 -12.36 -6.21 3.33
N GLY A 121 -11.54 -5.22 3.67
CA GLY A 121 -11.40 -4.71 5.05
C GLY A 121 -10.70 -5.65 6.03
N LEU A 122 -10.18 -6.79 5.58
CA LEU A 122 -9.42 -7.77 6.38
C LEU A 122 -8.03 -7.27 6.77
N TRP A 123 -7.49 -6.29 6.04
CA TRP A 123 -6.20 -5.71 6.35
C TRP A 123 -6.19 -4.20 6.13
N VAL A 124 -5.84 -3.45 7.18
CA VAL A 124 -5.66 -2.01 7.11
C VAL A 124 -4.16 -1.68 6.97
N PRO A 125 -3.74 -1.00 5.88
CA PRO A 125 -2.37 -0.52 5.70
C PRO A 125 -1.92 0.33 6.89
N ARG A 126 -0.65 0.19 7.30
CA ARG A 126 -0.11 0.88 8.49
C ARG A 126 -0.31 2.40 8.46
N LYS A 127 -0.21 3.03 7.28
CA LYS A 127 -0.42 4.48 7.08
C LYS A 127 -1.86 4.93 7.37
N GLN A 128 -2.83 4.03 7.28
CA GLN A 128 -4.25 4.30 7.49
C GLN A 128 -4.72 3.89 8.89
N ARG A 129 -3.86 3.24 9.69
CA ARG A 129 -4.21 2.86 11.06
C ARG A 129 -4.27 4.13 11.92
N PRO A 130 -5.28 4.27 12.80
CA PRO A 130 -5.34 5.37 13.73
C PRO A 130 -4.08 5.37 14.62
N PRO A 131 -3.54 6.55 14.97
CA PRO A 131 -2.42 6.63 15.88
C PRO A 131 -2.80 5.98 17.21
N LYS A 132 -1.88 5.18 17.77
CA LYS A 132 -2.07 4.62 19.11
C LYS A 132 -2.09 5.79 20.10
N VAL A 133 -3.21 5.95 20.78
CA VAL A 133 -3.33 6.95 21.86
C VAL A 133 -2.61 6.38 23.07
N TYR A 134 -1.49 7.00 23.44
CA TYR A 134 -0.81 6.71 24.69
C TYR A 134 -1.38 7.63 25.76
N GLN A 135 -1.96 7.07 26.82
CA GLN A 135 -2.40 7.87 27.96
C GLN A 135 -1.18 8.27 28.79
N PRO A 136 -0.87 9.57 28.95
CA PRO A 136 0.19 10.00 29.84
C PRO A 136 -0.19 9.66 31.28
N ARG A 137 0.71 9.00 32.00
CA ARG A 137 0.61 8.89 33.46
C ARG A 137 1.17 10.18 34.07
N ALA A 138 0.50 10.71 35.10
CA ALA A 138 1.05 11.83 35.87
C ALA A 138 2.34 11.40 36.60
N ARG A 139 3.35 12.27 36.57
CA ARG A 139 4.55 12.14 37.41
C ARG A 139 4.18 12.29 38.88
N ARG A 140 4.98 11.70 39.75
CA ARG A 140 4.85 11.87 41.21
C ARG A 140 5.25 13.27 41.67
N ALA A 141 4.84 13.62 42.88
CA ALA A 141 4.96 14.98 43.40
C ALA A 141 6.35 15.28 43.96
N CYS A 142 6.99 14.29 44.58
CA CYS A 142 8.23 14.46 45.31
C CYS A 142 9.34 13.54 44.80
N TYR A 143 10.58 14.04 44.93
CA TYR A 143 11.79 13.29 44.68
C TYR A 143 11.87 12.04 45.57
N GLY A 144 12.22 10.90 44.98
CA GLY A 144 12.43 9.64 45.68
C GLY A 144 11.17 8.79 45.91
N GLU A 145 9.98 9.24 45.50
CA GLU A 145 8.76 8.46 45.67
C GLU A 145 8.75 7.17 44.79
N PRO A 146 8.88 7.25 43.45
CA PRO A 146 9.26 6.10 42.64
C PRO A 146 10.44 6.42 41.73
N VAL A 147 11.32 5.44 41.65
CA VAL A 147 12.42 5.44 40.68
C VAL A 147 12.06 4.45 39.58
N GLN A 148 11.97 4.95 38.36
CA GLN A 148 11.81 4.14 37.17
C GLN A 148 13.15 3.53 36.81
N ILE A 149 13.17 2.22 36.61
CA ILE A 149 14.35 1.49 36.16
C ILE A 149 14.10 1.10 34.71
N ASP A 150 15.03 1.45 33.84
CA ASP A 150 15.00 1.07 32.42
C ASP A 150 16.35 0.48 31.99
N GLY A 151 16.30 -0.42 31.03
CA GLY A 151 17.45 -1.15 30.49
C GLY A 151 17.70 -0.80 29.03
N SER A 152 18.93 -0.40 28.71
CA SER A 152 19.33 -0.11 27.33
C SER A 152 20.46 -1.02 26.90
N ASP A 153 20.12 -2.12 26.23
CA ASP A 153 21.08 -3.03 25.60
C ASP A 153 21.68 -2.42 24.32
N HIS A 154 22.99 -2.16 24.35
CA HIS A 154 23.68 -1.53 23.23
C HIS A 154 25.19 -1.81 23.20
N ARG A 155 25.83 -1.51 22.08
CA ARG A 155 27.30 -1.47 21.96
C ARG A 155 27.84 -0.13 22.47
N TRP A 156 27.65 0.14 23.75
CA TRP A 156 28.06 1.40 24.41
C TRP A 156 29.55 1.74 24.25
N PHE A 157 30.40 0.73 24.06
CA PHE A 157 31.84 0.89 23.89
C PHE A 157 32.31 0.62 22.46
N GLU A 158 31.39 0.52 21.49
CA GLU A 158 31.67 0.20 20.08
C GLU A 158 32.47 -1.11 19.95
N ASP A 159 33.73 -1.03 19.52
CA ASP A 159 34.63 -2.18 19.36
C ASP A 159 35.60 -2.36 20.54
N ARG A 160 35.54 -1.48 21.56
CA ARG A 160 36.46 -1.50 22.72
C ARG A 160 36.03 -2.49 23.81
N ALA A 161 34.77 -2.92 23.81
CA ALA A 161 34.24 -3.94 24.70
C ALA A 161 33.00 -4.61 24.10
N PRO A 162 32.59 -5.79 24.63
CA PRO A 162 31.33 -6.42 24.24
C PRO A 162 30.11 -5.50 24.48
N ALA A 163 29.02 -5.79 23.76
CA ALA A 163 27.72 -5.18 24.03
C ALA A 163 27.30 -5.45 25.49
N CYS A 164 26.66 -4.46 26.10
CA CYS A 164 26.20 -4.54 27.48
C CYS A 164 24.92 -3.71 27.66
N THR A 165 24.22 -3.97 28.76
CA THR A 165 23.03 -3.21 29.15
C THR A 165 23.43 -2.09 30.10
N LEU A 166 23.04 -0.87 29.78
CA LEU A 166 23.06 0.23 30.75
C LEU A 166 21.74 0.23 31.50
N LEU A 167 21.80 0.02 32.82
CA LEU A 167 20.66 0.20 33.72
C LEU A 167 20.60 1.65 34.15
N VAL A 168 19.44 2.28 33.93
CA VAL A 168 19.19 3.69 34.21
C VAL A 168 18.10 3.79 35.26
N PHE A 169 18.42 4.43 36.38
CA PHE A 169 17.49 4.75 37.45
C PHE A 169 17.08 6.21 37.32
N ILE A 170 15.79 6.48 37.09
CA ILE A 170 15.26 7.80 36.83
C ILE A 170 14.23 8.14 37.90
N ASP A 171 14.43 9.23 38.63
CA ASP A 171 13.41 9.76 39.52
C ASP A 171 12.19 10.23 38.72
N ASP A 172 11.01 9.70 39.02
CA ASP A 172 9.81 9.98 38.23
C ASP A 172 9.33 11.43 38.37
N ALA A 173 9.51 12.04 39.54
CA ALA A 173 9.03 13.40 39.82
C ALA A 173 9.86 14.44 39.05
N THR A 174 11.18 14.32 39.12
CA THR A 174 12.13 15.32 38.58
C THR A 174 12.72 14.94 37.23
N GLY A 175 12.68 13.66 36.84
CA GLY A 175 13.41 13.13 35.68
C GLY A 175 14.91 13.02 35.89
N ARG A 176 15.40 13.17 37.13
CA ARG A 176 16.82 13.12 37.44
C ARG A 176 17.36 11.70 37.27
N LEU A 177 18.49 11.57 36.57
CA LEU A 177 19.26 10.33 36.56
C LEU A 177 19.88 10.11 37.94
N MET A 178 19.52 9.01 38.57
CA MET A 178 19.93 8.66 39.93
C MET A 178 21.15 7.78 39.93
N THR A 179 21.11 6.73 39.12
CA THR A 179 22.19 5.77 39.02
C THR A 179 22.26 5.24 37.60
N LEU A 180 23.49 5.04 37.14
CA LEU A 180 23.83 4.46 35.85
C LEU A 180 24.76 3.29 36.13
N HIS A 181 24.36 2.10 35.71
CA HIS A 181 25.10 0.88 35.99
C HIS A 181 25.22 0.00 34.74
N PHE A 182 26.45 -0.22 34.29
CA PHE A 182 26.71 -1.14 33.17
C PHE A 182 26.73 -2.58 33.66
N THR A 183 25.97 -3.44 33.00
CA THR A 183 25.93 -4.88 33.27
C THR A 183 25.95 -5.68 31.98
N SER A 184 26.42 -6.93 32.04
CA SER A 184 26.47 -7.79 30.85
C SER A 184 25.08 -8.14 30.31
N THR A 185 24.09 -8.28 31.20
CA THR A 185 22.70 -8.60 30.83
C THR A 185 21.71 -8.02 31.83
N GLU A 186 20.56 -7.59 31.33
CA GLU A 186 19.44 -7.16 32.17
C GLU A 186 18.86 -8.34 32.97
N SER A 187 18.90 -8.25 34.29
CA SER A 187 18.24 -9.22 35.16
C SER A 187 17.88 -8.60 36.50
N THR A 188 16.93 -9.22 37.20
CA THR A 188 16.45 -8.74 38.50
C THR A 188 17.58 -8.56 39.52
N PHE A 189 18.57 -9.45 39.53
CA PHE A 189 19.71 -9.33 40.44
C PHE A 189 20.57 -8.09 40.16
N ARG A 190 20.75 -7.73 38.89
CA ARG A 190 21.51 -6.53 38.50
C ARG A 190 20.79 -5.24 38.86
N TYR A 191 19.46 -5.26 38.92
CA TYR A 191 18.69 -4.14 39.46
C TYR A 191 19.00 -3.88 40.93
N TYR A 192 19.10 -4.93 41.75
CA TYR A 192 19.46 -4.77 43.17
C TYR A 192 20.91 -4.30 43.35
N GLU A 193 21.84 -4.77 42.51
CA GLU A 193 23.24 -4.31 42.55
C GLU A 193 23.39 -2.83 42.15
N GLY A 194 22.60 -2.37 41.19
CA GLY A 194 22.63 -1.00 40.69
C GLY A 194 21.79 -0.02 41.50
N GLN A 195 21.04 -0.48 42.50
CA GLN A 195 20.16 0.38 43.28
C GLN A 195 20.98 1.28 44.23
N PRO A 196 20.73 2.61 44.26
CA PRO A 196 21.41 3.49 45.20
C PRO A 196 21.02 3.14 46.65
N ALA A 197 21.99 3.23 47.56
CA ALA A 197 21.82 3.02 48.99
C ALA A 197 21.00 4.14 49.66
#